data_AF-A0A5J5KW69-F1
#
_entry.id   AF-A0A5J5KW69-F1
#
_cell.length_a   1.000
_cell.length_b   1.000
_cell.length_c   1.000
_cell.angle_alpha   90.00
_cell.angle_beta   90.00
_cell.angle_gamma   90.00
#
_symmetry.space_group_name_H-M   'P 1'
#
loop_
_entity.id
_entity.type
_entity.pdbx_description
1 polymer ?
#
loop_
_entity_poly.entity_id
_entity_poly.type
_entity_poly.pdbx_seq_one_letter_code
_entity_poly.pdbx_strand_id
1 'polypeptide(L)'
;MVQQYTAARPRKGRGRDLSIDSLRGVAIILMVAGNVIGGHATIGMQVADDSGWRYFYEMLADLRMPLFAALSGFVYGLRPLRDPGRGRQFVWGKTRRLLVPLVTVGTVFVLFHSLAPGTNSDLQVGEAWRMYVFGLGHLWFLQAIFLIFLVVGCADAFGWLRDRRVLLLAIGATALLSVVVRIPEAWDIFSVSGFFQLLPFFLLGYFCCSASRPDDVSPDSMPTGRWTLLAVAGGLLAARAVEVFTPVELPSRLDMALGVALGVAGISSLFAFREAIAWRPLAWLGYFSFAIYLLHIFGAAPARMAVMRVLGIESDAVVFVVALVAGLALPILFEVTFGRIRWISWAFLGQKPYVRPTWPADDEHRRRSAGSAQQRSAGRRADA
;
A
#
# COMPACT_ATOMS: atom_id res chain seq x y z
N MET A 1 47.53 17.26 -20.89
CA MET A 1 47.41 16.54 -19.61
C MET A 1 45.94 16.47 -19.26
N VAL A 2 45.34 15.29 -19.43
CA VAL A 2 43.91 15.03 -19.24
C VAL A 2 43.64 14.83 -17.75
N GLN A 3 42.83 15.70 -17.17
CA GLN A 3 42.41 15.64 -15.77
C GLN A 3 41.38 14.53 -15.62
N GLN A 4 41.79 13.43 -14.99
CA GLN A 4 40.93 12.27 -14.74
C GLN A 4 39.81 12.64 -13.77
N TYR A 5 38.57 12.65 -14.27
CA TYR A 5 37.37 12.60 -13.45
C TYR A 5 37.37 11.28 -12.65
N THR A 6 37.70 11.35 -11.36
CA THR A 6 37.43 10.26 -10.42
C THR A 6 35.93 10.06 -10.33
N ALA A 7 35.42 9.09 -11.07
CA ALA A 7 34.05 8.61 -10.96
C ALA A 7 33.77 8.21 -9.51
N ALA A 8 32.90 8.97 -8.84
CA ALA A 8 32.40 8.63 -7.53
C ALA A 8 31.79 7.23 -7.59
N ARG A 9 32.37 6.29 -6.84
CA ARG A 9 31.88 4.91 -6.71
C ARG A 9 30.39 4.95 -6.33
N PRO A 10 29.52 4.15 -6.98
CA PRO A 10 28.12 4.06 -6.57
C PRO A 10 28.07 3.56 -5.11
N ARG A 11 27.48 4.35 -4.21
CA ARG A 11 27.28 3.95 -2.81
C ARG A 11 26.49 2.65 -2.78
N LYS A 12 27.12 1.60 -2.26
CA LYS A 12 26.55 0.28 -1.91
C LYS A 12 25.22 0.51 -1.16
N GLY A 13 24.18 -0.22 -1.57
CA GLY A 13 22.77 0.12 -1.40
C GLY A 13 22.36 0.74 -0.05
N ARG A 14 21.65 1.86 -0.11
CA ARG A 14 20.87 2.34 1.05
C ARG A 14 19.92 1.20 1.44
N GLY A 15 19.99 0.77 2.70
CA GLY A 15 19.03 -0.17 3.28
C GLY A 15 17.60 0.36 3.19
N ARG A 16 16.63 -0.48 3.58
CA ARG A 16 15.21 -0.09 3.56
C ARG A 16 14.96 1.12 4.48
N ASP A 17 14.03 1.97 4.06
CA ASP A 17 13.63 3.14 4.83
C ASP A 17 12.61 2.74 5.90
N LEU A 18 12.98 2.91 7.17
CA LEU A 18 12.19 2.48 8.32
C LEU A 18 10.84 3.21 8.40
N SER A 19 10.82 4.51 8.12
CA SER A 19 9.59 5.31 8.24
C SER A 19 8.59 4.96 7.14
N ILE A 20 9.07 4.74 5.92
CA ILE A 20 8.24 4.32 4.78
C ILE A 20 7.70 2.91 4.98
N ASP A 21 8.52 1.98 5.46
CA ASP A 21 8.03 0.64 5.80
C ASP A 21 7.03 0.70 6.97
N SER A 22 7.20 1.59 7.95
CA SER A 22 6.23 1.77 9.02
C SER A 22 4.89 2.28 8.49
N LEU A 23 4.88 3.26 7.58
CA LEU A 23 3.64 3.71 6.94
C LEU A 23 2.96 2.59 6.14
N ARG A 24 3.72 1.69 5.49
CA ARG A 24 3.16 0.49 4.86
C ARG A 24 2.54 -0.47 5.87
N GLY A 25 3.12 -0.57 7.06
CA GLY A 25 2.56 -1.28 8.21
C GLY A 25 1.23 -0.70 8.68
N VAL A 26 1.13 0.64 8.80
CA VAL A 26 -0.15 1.30 9.13
C VAL A 26 -1.20 0.98 8.06
N ALA A 27 -0.84 1.23 6.79
CA ALA A 27 -1.75 1.04 5.66
C ALA A 27 -2.32 -0.38 5.62
N ILE A 28 -1.48 -1.40 5.86
CA ILE A 28 -1.91 -2.79 5.79
C ILE A 28 -2.81 -3.20 6.95
N ILE A 29 -2.56 -2.70 8.17
CA ILE A 29 -3.46 -2.95 9.31
C ILE A 29 -4.82 -2.32 9.03
N LEU A 30 -4.85 -1.05 8.62
CA LEU A 30 -6.10 -0.34 8.32
C LEU A 30 -6.90 -1.05 7.23
N MET A 31 -6.22 -1.57 6.20
CA MET A 31 -6.89 -2.26 5.12
C MET A 31 -7.46 -3.62 5.52
N VAL A 32 -6.69 -4.44 6.24
CA VAL A 32 -7.19 -5.73 6.71
C VAL A 32 -8.33 -5.54 7.71
N ALA A 33 -8.21 -4.59 8.64
CA ALA A 33 -9.29 -4.25 9.57
C ALA A 33 -10.57 -3.86 8.84
N GLY A 34 -10.46 -3.00 7.81
CA GLY A 34 -11.61 -2.62 7.00
C GLY A 34 -12.27 -3.78 6.26
N ASN A 35 -11.48 -4.68 5.65
CA ASN A 35 -12.02 -5.85 4.96
C ASN A 35 -12.60 -6.91 5.91
N VAL A 36 -12.08 -7.00 7.13
CA VAL A 36 -12.66 -7.84 8.19
C VAL A 36 -14.05 -7.33 8.56
N ILE A 37 -14.18 -6.02 8.85
CA ILE A 37 -15.47 -5.39 9.18
C ILE A 37 -16.47 -5.56 8.03
N GLY A 38 -16.05 -5.26 6.80
CA GLY A 38 -16.88 -5.34 5.60
C GLY A 38 -17.61 -4.04 5.31
N GLY A 39 -17.81 -3.78 4.02
CA GLY A 39 -18.44 -2.55 3.52
C GLY A 39 -19.96 -2.57 3.48
N HIS A 40 -20.63 -3.68 3.85
CA HIS A 40 -22.10 -3.80 3.93
C HIS A 40 -22.49 -4.87 4.95
N ALA A 41 -23.72 -4.82 5.50
CA ALA A 41 -24.22 -5.80 6.47
C ALA A 41 -24.20 -7.26 5.96
N THR A 42 -24.02 -7.49 4.66
CA THR A 42 -23.92 -8.83 4.06
C THR A 42 -22.49 -9.33 3.92
N ILE A 43 -21.47 -8.47 4.07
CA ILE A 43 -20.05 -8.76 3.84
C ILE A 43 -19.26 -8.54 5.15
N GLY A 44 -18.09 -9.17 5.28
CA GLY A 44 -17.28 -9.01 6.49
C GLY A 44 -17.94 -9.61 7.73
N MET A 45 -17.83 -8.94 8.87
CA MET A 45 -18.43 -9.40 10.13
C MET A 45 -19.96 -9.34 10.13
N GLN A 46 -20.59 -8.75 9.11
CA GLN A 46 -22.04 -8.59 9.03
C GLN A 46 -22.63 -7.77 10.20
N VAL A 47 -21.82 -6.83 10.69
CA VAL A 47 -22.24 -5.84 11.68
C VAL A 47 -23.26 -4.87 11.08
N ALA A 48 -24.16 -4.37 11.93
CA ALA A 48 -25.16 -3.38 11.54
C ALA A 48 -24.52 -2.10 10.96
N ASP A 49 -25.23 -1.44 10.04
CA ASP A 49 -24.74 -0.24 9.35
C ASP A 49 -24.71 1.00 10.28
N ASP A 50 -25.35 0.96 11.44
CA ASP A 50 -25.29 2.00 12.48
C ASP A 50 -24.33 1.63 13.64
N SER A 51 -23.56 0.55 13.49
CA SER A 51 -22.63 0.11 14.53
C SER A 51 -21.35 0.95 14.59
N GLY A 52 -20.72 1.02 15.77
CA GLY A 52 -19.40 1.67 15.91
C GLY A 52 -18.31 1.08 15.00
N TRP A 53 -18.42 -0.20 14.63
CA TRP A 53 -17.54 -0.84 13.65
C TRP A 53 -17.75 -0.28 12.25
N ARG A 54 -19.00 -0.02 11.85
CA ARG A 54 -19.33 0.62 10.57
C ARG A 54 -18.74 2.02 10.49
N TYR A 55 -18.96 2.82 11.53
CA TYR A 55 -18.44 4.19 11.58
C TYR A 55 -16.91 4.21 11.52
N PHE A 56 -16.23 3.28 12.19
CA PHE A 56 -14.78 3.13 12.06
C PHE A 56 -14.34 2.78 10.63
N TYR A 57 -15.06 1.88 9.95
CA TYR A 57 -14.79 1.52 8.57
C TYR A 57 -14.90 2.73 7.64
N GLU A 58 -15.98 3.51 7.76
CA GLU A 58 -16.29 4.65 6.90
C GLU A 58 -15.35 5.82 7.13
N MET A 59 -15.08 6.19 8.40
CA MET A 59 -14.16 7.29 8.73
C MET A 59 -12.76 7.12 8.14
N LEU A 60 -12.30 5.88 7.94
CA LEU A 60 -10.96 5.59 7.43
C LEU A 60 -10.94 5.18 5.95
N ALA A 61 -12.09 5.16 5.27
CA ALA A 61 -12.20 4.75 3.88
C ALA A 61 -11.32 5.62 2.95
N ASP A 62 -11.33 6.94 3.18
CA ASP A 62 -10.60 7.95 2.39
C ASP A 62 -9.08 7.92 2.56
N LEU A 63 -8.58 7.24 3.60
CA LEU A 63 -7.14 7.12 3.85
C LEU A 63 -6.59 5.76 3.43
N ARG A 64 -7.37 4.70 3.65
CA ARG A 64 -6.93 3.29 3.55
C ARG A 64 -6.30 2.94 2.19
N MET A 65 -7.06 3.09 1.10
CA MET A 65 -6.58 2.74 -0.25
C MET A 65 -5.69 3.82 -0.87
N PRO A 66 -6.03 5.12 -0.73
CA PRO A 66 -5.15 6.22 -1.13
C PRO A 66 -3.73 6.16 -0.55
N LEU A 67 -3.56 5.75 0.70
CA LEU A 67 -2.24 5.63 1.34
C LEU A 67 -1.35 4.60 0.64
N PHE A 68 -1.91 3.47 0.18
CA PHE A 68 -1.16 2.48 -0.60
C PHE A 68 -0.69 3.01 -1.95
N ALA A 69 -1.54 3.80 -2.63
CA ALA A 69 -1.17 4.44 -3.89
C ALA A 69 -0.05 5.45 -3.66
N ALA A 70 -0.14 6.28 -2.63
CA ALA A 70 0.91 7.24 -2.28
C ALA A 70 2.23 6.56 -1.90
N LEU A 71 2.21 5.51 -1.10
CA LEU A 71 3.43 4.74 -0.79
C LEU A 71 4.02 4.09 -2.04
N SER A 72 3.19 3.62 -2.97
CA SER A 72 3.63 3.09 -4.27
C SER A 72 4.29 4.18 -5.13
N GLY A 73 3.73 5.39 -5.15
CA GLY A 73 4.30 6.56 -5.81
C GLY A 73 5.62 7.01 -5.21
N PHE A 74 5.74 7.00 -3.89
CA PHE A 74 6.98 7.30 -3.19
C PHE A 74 8.08 6.30 -3.58
N VAL A 75 7.79 5.00 -3.49
CA VAL A 75 8.74 3.94 -3.86
C VAL A 75 9.13 4.01 -5.35
N TYR A 76 8.19 4.40 -6.22
CA TYR A 76 8.48 4.67 -7.61
C TYR A 76 9.45 5.85 -7.79
N GLY A 77 9.26 6.94 -7.05
CA GLY A 77 10.13 8.12 -7.08
C GLY A 77 11.59 7.89 -6.70
N LEU A 78 11.87 6.78 -5.99
CA LEU A 78 13.24 6.34 -5.71
C LEU A 78 13.96 5.88 -6.98
N ARG A 79 13.24 5.32 -7.95
CA ARG A 79 13.78 4.81 -9.23
C ARG A 79 12.76 5.01 -10.38
N PRO A 80 12.47 6.26 -10.78
CA PRO A 80 11.52 6.57 -11.84
C PRO A 80 12.04 6.11 -13.20
N LEU A 81 11.13 5.88 -14.15
CA LEU A 81 11.49 5.53 -15.53
C LEU A 81 11.97 6.77 -16.28
N ARG A 82 13.28 7.05 -16.26
CA ARG A 82 13.87 8.24 -16.90
C ARG A 82 14.28 8.04 -18.35
N ASP A 83 14.43 6.80 -18.78
CA ASP A 83 14.90 6.42 -20.11
C ASP A 83 13.82 5.61 -20.83
N PRO A 84 13.24 6.14 -21.94
CA PRO A 84 12.26 5.42 -22.75
C PRO A 84 12.75 4.05 -23.25
N GLY A 85 14.06 3.89 -23.51
CA GLY A 85 14.66 2.62 -23.93
C GLY A 85 14.49 1.49 -22.92
N ARG A 86 14.25 1.83 -21.65
CA ARG A 86 13.99 0.87 -20.56
C ARG A 86 12.51 0.59 -20.33
N GLY A 87 11.61 1.19 -21.12
CA GLY A 87 10.16 1.04 -20.99
C GLY A 87 9.72 -0.42 -21.02
N ARG A 88 10.23 -1.23 -21.97
CA ARG A 88 9.89 -2.66 -22.04
C ARG A 88 10.27 -3.42 -20.77
N GLN A 89 11.46 -3.18 -20.23
CA GLN A 89 11.92 -3.82 -18.98
C GLN A 89 11.05 -3.38 -17.80
N PHE A 90 10.67 -2.11 -17.76
CA PHE A 90 9.81 -1.55 -16.73
C PHE A 90 8.41 -2.20 -16.76
N VAL A 91 7.74 -2.21 -17.92
CA VAL A 91 6.41 -2.80 -18.09
C VAL A 91 6.43 -4.28 -17.71
N TRP A 92 7.40 -5.05 -18.23
CA TRP A 92 7.53 -6.48 -17.88
C TRP A 92 7.72 -6.70 -16.37
N GLY A 93 8.53 -5.84 -15.72
CA GLY A 93 8.71 -5.88 -14.27
C GLY A 93 7.41 -5.62 -13.50
N LYS A 94 6.56 -4.70 -13.98
CA LYS A 94 5.25 -4.40 -13.38
C LYS A 94 4.24 -5.50 -13.64
N THR A 95 4.16 -6.03 -14.87
CA THR A 95 3.31 -7.17 -15.23
C THR A 95 3.60 -8.36 -14.32
N ARG A 96 4.89 -8.70 -14.16
CA ARG A 96 5.32 -9.81 -13.32
C ARG A 96 5.01 -9.61 -11.83
N ARG A 97 5.04 -8.36 -11.37
CA ARG A 97 4.82 -8.04 -9.96
C ARG A 97 3.33 -7.92 -9.61
N LEU A 98 2.49 -7.54 -10.56
CA LEU A 98 1.09 -7.18 -10.31
C LEU A 98 0.13 -8.15 -11.01
N LEU A 99 0.27 -8.33 -12.32
CA LEU A 99 -0.68 -9.12 -13.11
C LEU A 99 -0.51 -10.62 -12.92
N VAL A 100 0.71 -11.11 -12.68
CA VAL A 100 0.93 -12.54 -12.38
C VAL A 100 0.27 -12.93 -11.04
N PRO A 101 0.47 -12.18 -9.94
CA PRO A 101 -0.32 -12.37 -8.72
C PRO A 101 -1.82 -12.20 -8.91
N LEU A 102 -2.28 -11.21 -9.70
CA LEU A 102 -3.70 -11.03 -10.02
C LEU A 102 -4.32 -12.32 -10.58
N VAL A 103 -3.69 -12.92 -11.58
CA VAL A 103 -4.19 -14.14 -12.23
C VAL A 103 -4.13 -15.33 -11.27
N THR A 104 -2.99 -15.54 -10.60
CA THR A 104 -2.78 -16.72 -9.76
C THR A 104 -3.62 -16.68 -8.48
N VAL A 105 -3.55 -15.57 -7.73
CA VAL A 105 -4.33 -15.38 -6.50
C VAL A 105 -5.82 -15.26 -6.83
N GLY A 106 -6.17 -14.59 -7.93
CA GLY A 106 -7.55 -14.52 -8.41
C GLY A 106 -8.12 -15.90 -8.76
N THR A 107 -7.34 -16.76 -9.41
CA THR A 107 -7.76 -18.15 -9.70
C THR A 107 -8.00 -18.92 -8.40
N VAL A 108 -7.07 -18.84 -7.44
CA VAL A 108 -7.23 -19.50 -6.14
C VAL A 108 -8.43 -18.93 -5.39
N PHE A 109 -8.69 -17.63 -5.49
CA PHE A 109 -9.84 -16.97 -4.88
C PHE A 109 -11.17 -17.48 -5.43
N VAL A 110 -11.29 -17.61 -6.76
CA VAL A 110 -12.49 -18.18 -7.41
C VAL A 110 -12.68 -19.64 -6.98
N LEU A 111 -11.62 -20.45 -7.00
CA LEU A 111 -11.68 -21.85 -6.58
C LEU A 111 -12.10 -21.98 -5.11
N PHE A 112 -11.55 -21.13 -4.25
CA PHE A 112 -11.88 -21.11 -2.82
C PHE A 112 -13.37 -20.84 -2.58
N HIS A 113 -13.98 -19.90 -3.31
CA HIS A 113 -15.41 -19.61 -3.20
C HIS A 113 -16.28 -20.72 -3.80
N SER A 114 -15.82 -21.38 -4.88
CA SER A 114 -16.56 -22.49 -5.48
C SER A 114 -16.65 -23.74 -4.58
N LEU A 115 -15.66 -23.93 -3.69
CA LEU A 115 -15.56 -25.10 -2.80
C LEU A 115 -16.14 -24.85 -1.41
N ALA A 116 -16.47 -23.61 -1.04
CA ALA A 116 -17.00 -23.24 0.27
C ALA A 116 -18.39 -22.56 0.15
N PRO A 117 -19.47 -23.33 -0.04
CA PRO A 117 -20.82 -22.79 -0.07
C PRO A 117 -21.12 -22.03 1.24
N GLY A 118 -21.48 -20.75 1.15
CA GLY A 118 -21.77 -19.89 2.30
C GLY A 118 -20.68 -18.88 2.68
N THR A 119 -19.63 -18.73 1.86
CA THR A 119 -18.83 -17.49 1.76
C THR A 119 -19.68 -16.40 1.11
N ASN A 120 -19.61 -15.16 1.60
CA ASN A 120 -20.53 -14.04 1.28
C ASN A 120 -20.46 -13.52 -0.19
N SER A 121 -20.19 -14.36 -1.18
CA SER A 121 -20.21 -13.98 -2.60
C SER A 121 -20.61 -15.17 -3.49
N ASP A 122 -21.73 -15.03 -4.18
CA ASP A 122 -22.23 -15.95 -5.22
C ASP A 122 -21.49 -15.73 -6.55
N LEU A 123 -20.15 -15.84 -6.53
CA LEU A 123 -19.37 -15.82 -7.77
C LEU A 123 -19.62 -17.14 -8.51
N GLN A 124 -20.62 -17.15 -9.40
CA GLN A 124 -20.88 -18.28 -10.27
C GLN A 124 -19.63 -18.56 -11.12
N VAL A 125 -19.22 -19.83 -11.21
CA VAL A 125 -17.98 -20.23 -11.91
C VAL A 125 -17.95 -19.73 -13.37
N GLY A 126 -19.12 -19.58 -14.02
CA GLY A 126 -19.25 -19.02 -15.36
C GLY A 126 -18.86 -17.53 -15.48
N GLU A 127 -18.83 -16.80 -14.37
CA GLU A 127 -18.45 -15.38 -14.30
C GLU A 127 -17.03 -15.16 -13.80
N ALA A 128 -16.27 -16.24 -13.52
CA ALA A 128 -14.90 -16.16 -13.00
C ALA A 128 -13.96 -15.30 -13.86
N TRP A 129 -14.18 -15.25 -15.17
CA TRP A 129 -13.38 -14.45 -16.09
C TRP A 129 -13.49 -12.93 -15.80
N ARG A 130 -14.62 -12.48 -15.23
CA ARG A 130 -14.85 -11.08 -14.88
C ARG A 130 -13.87 -10.59 -13.82
N MET A 131 -13.35 -11.46 -12.95
CA MET A 131 -12.34 -11.10 -11.94
C MET A 131 -11.03 -10.57 -12.55
N TYR A 132 -10.68 -11.03 -13.76
CA TYR A 132 -9.43 -10.64 -14.43
C TYR A 132 -9.60 -9.40 -15.31
N VAL A 133 -10.84 -9.13 -15.72
CA VAL A 133 -11.18 -8.04 -16.66
C VAL A 133 -11.78 -6.85 -15.93
N PHE A 134 -12.55 -7.05 -14.87
CA PHE A 134 -13.18 -6.02 -14.05
C PHE A 134 -12.55 -5.99 -12.67
N GLY A 135 -12.69 -4.85 -11.98
CA GLY A 135 -12.19 -4.62 -10.63
C GLY A 135 -13.00 -5.33 -9.55
N LEU A 136 -13.17 -6.65 -9.63
CA LEU A 136 -13.95 -7.40 -8.65
C LEU A 136 -13.11 -7.78 -7.42
N GLY A 137 -13.79 -7.88 -6.28
CA GLY A 137 -13.21 -8.31 -5.01
C GLY A 137 -12.13 -7.35 -4.49
N HIS A 138 -11.14 -7.87 -3.74
CA HIS A 138 -10.07 -7.04 -3.17
C HIS A 138 -8.92 -6.73 -4.14
N LEU A 139 -8.86 -7.41 -5.29
CA LEU A 139 -7.73 -7.33 -6.22
C LEU A 139 -7.81 -6.17 -7.23
N TRP A 140 -8.90 -5.40 -7.24
CA TRP A 140 -9.08 -4.24 -8.13
C TRP A 140 -7.90 -3.25 -8.09
N PHE A 141 -7.30 -3.06 -6.91
CA PHE A 141 -6.15 -2.17 -6.73
C PHE A 141 -4.93 -2.60 -7.57
N LEU A 142 -4.73 -3.90 -7.87
CA LEU A 142 -3.64 -4.36 -8.75
C LEU A 142 -3.81 -3.89 -10.19
N GLN A 143 -5.04 -3.90 -10.71
CA GLN A 143 -5.36 -3.43 -12.06
C GLN A 143 -5.15 -1.91 -12.13
N ALA A 144 -5.74 -1.17 -11.20
CA ALA A 144 -5.64 0.29 -11.12
C ALA A 144 -4.19 0.76 -10.97
N ILE A 145 -3.42 0.21 -10.02
CA ILE A 145 -2.03 0.61 -9.80
C ILE A 145 -1.12 0.25 -10.98
N PHE A 146 -1.44 -0.83 -11.71
CA PHE A 146 -0.72 -1.17 -12.94
C PHE A 146 -0.93 -0.10 -14.02
N LEU A 147 -2.17 0.34 -14.25
CA LEU A 147 -2.47 1.45 -15.17
C LEU A 147 -1.75 2.74 -14.77
N ILE A 148 -1.73 3.06 -13.47
CA ILE A 148 -1.00 4.22 -12.94
C ILE A 148 0.50 4.12 -13.25
N PHE A 149 1.12 2.95 -13.04
CA PHE A 149 2.53 2.77 -13.38
C PHE A 149 2.81 2.96 -14.88
N LEU A 150 1.90 2.55 -15.76
CA LEU A 150 2.06 2.76 -17.20
C LEU A 150 1.99 4.25 -17.55
N VAL A 151 0.93 4.95 -17.10
CA VAL A 151 0.72 6.37 -17.42
C VAL A 151 1.82 7.23 -16.83
N VAL A 152 2.10 7.09 -15.53
CA VAL A 152 3.13 7.89 -14.84
C VAL A 152 4.52 7.51 -15.35
N GLY A 153 4.77 6.23 -15.62
CA GLY A 153 6.03 5.76 -16.19
C GLY A 153 6.31 6.36 -17.57
N CYS A 154 5.30 6.38 -18.45
CA CYS A 154 5.38 7.04 -19.75
C CYS A 154 5.62 8.56 -19.60
N ALA A 155 4.85 9.24 -18.75
CA ALA A 155 5.01 10.68 -18.53
C ALA A 155 6.41 11.04 -18.00
N ASP A 156 6.99 10.22 -17.12
CA ASP A 156 8.36 10.41 -16.64
C ASP A 156 9.43 10.12 -17.70
N ALA A 157 9.19 9.13 -18.58
CA ALA A 157 10.10 8.79 -19.67
C ALA A 157 10.23 9.93 -20.68
N PHE A 158 9.13 10.66 -20.93
CA PHE A 158 9.12 11.89 -21.72
C PHE A 158 9.56 13.13 -20.92
N GLY A 159 9.76 13.00 -19.61
CA GLY A 159 10.22 14.08 -18.74
C GLY A 159 9.16 15.10 -18.34
N TRP A 160 7.87 14.84 -18.58
CA TRP A 160 6.77 15.76 -18.27
C TRP A 160 6.65 16.04 -16.77
N LEU A 161 6.99 15.07 -15.93
CA LEU A 161 6.88 15.17 -14.46
C LEU A 161 8.21 15.56 -13.78
N ARG A 162 9.16 16.15 -14.53
CA ARG A 162 10.44 16.62 -13.96
C ARG A 162 10.28 17.92 -13.18
N ASP A 163 9.45 18.82 -13.68
CA ASP A 163 9.16 20.10 -13.03
C ASP A 163 8.17 19.88 -11.88
N ARG A 164 8.53 20.35 -10.68
CA ARG A 164 7.68 20.25 -9.49
C ARG A 164 6.37 21.02 -9.63
N ARG A 165 6.36 22.16 -10.32
CA ARG A 165 5.13 22.93 -10.57
C ARG A 165 4.19 22.13 -11.46
N VAL A 166 4.72 21.49 -12.51
CA VAL A 166 3.94 20.61 -13.38
C VAL A 166 3.42 19.41 -12.60
N LEU A 167 4.23 18.81 -11.71
CA LEU A 167 3.78 17.72 -10.84
C LEU A 167 2.66 18.16 -9.87
N LEU A 168 2.77 19.33 -9.25
CA LEU A 168 1.72 19.90 -8.40
C LEU A 168 0.43 20.18 -9.17
N LEU A 169 0.55 20.77 -10.37
CA LEU A 169 -0.59 20.97 -11.27
C LEU A 169 -1.22 19.63 -11.69
N ALA A 170 -0.41 18.60 -11.95
CA ALA A 170 -0.90 17.27 -12.26
C ALA A 170 -1.63 16.63 -11.07
N ILE A 171 -1.15 16.81 -9.83
CA ILE A 171 -1.87 16.38 -8.62
C ILE A 171 -3.23 17.08 -8.53
N GLY A 172 -3.27 18.41 -8.68
CA GLY A 172 -4.51 19.17 -8.64
C GLY A 172 -5.50 18.78 -9.74
N ALA A 173 -5.01 18.62 -10.98
CA ALA A 173 -5.83 18.23 -12.12
C ALA A 173 -6.38 16.81 -11.96
N THR A 174 -5.56 15.85 -11.51
CA THR A 174 -6.00 14.46 -11.30
C THR A 174 -6.91 14.32 -10.08
N ALA A 175 -6.73 15.14 -9.03
CA ALA A 175 -7.67 15.24 -7.93
C ALA A 175 -9.03 15.77 -8.40
N LEU A 176 -9.05 16.81 -9.24
CA LEU A 176 -10.30 17.29 -9.85
C LEU A 176 -10.96 16.21 -10.73
N LEU A 177 -10.17 15.51 -11.56
CA LEU A 177 -10.68 14.42 -12.39
C LEU A 177 -11.30 13.30 -11.55
N SER A 178 -10.72 12.97 -10.40
CA SER A 178 -11.27 11.93 -9.51
C SER A 178 -12.66 12.26 -8.94
N VAL A 179 -13.04 13.54 -8.90
CA VAL A 179 -14.37 14.01 -8.48
C VAL A 179 -15.34 14.13 -9.66
N VAL A 180 -14.84 14.52 -10.83
CA VAL A 180 -15.68 14.82 -12.01
C VAL A 180 -15.98 13.58 -12.86
N VAL A 181 -15.02 12.66 -12.98
CA VAL A 181 -15.14 11.48 -13.84
C VAL A 181 -15.89 10.38 -13.09
N ARG A 182 -17.05 9.96 -13.64
CA ARG A 182 -17.78 8.75 -13.19
C ARG A 182 -17.85 7.76 -14.34
N ILE A 183 -17.29 6.58 -14.13
CA ILE A 183 -17.37 5.48 -15.08
C ILE A 183 -18.44 4.51 -14.55
N PRO A 184 -19.50 4.23 -15.32
CA PRO A 184 -20.49 3.24 -14.90
C PRO A 184 -19.83 1.87 -14.74
N GLU A 185 -20.29 1.05 -13.79
CA GLU A 185 -19.69 -0.26 -13.48
C GLU A 185 -19.58 -1.18 -14.71
N ALA A 186 -20.55 -1.12 -15.62
CA ALA A 186 -20.54 -1.89 -16.87
C ALA A 186 -19.32 -1.58 -17.78
N TRP A 187 -18.73 -0.40 -17.63
CA TRP A 187 -17.61 0.10 -18.43
C TRP A 187 -16.30 0.18 -17.62
N ASP A 188 -16.30 -0.23 -16.34
CA ASP A 188 -15.11 -0.21 -15.48
C ASP A 188 -14.16 -1.39 -15.77
N ILE A 189 -13.77 -1.48 -17.04
CA ILE A 189 -12.86 -2.48 -17.55
C ILE A 189 -11.47 -2.17 -16.99
N PHE A 190 -10.91 -3.12 -16.25
CA PHE A 190 -9.57 -3.09 -15.69
C PHE A 190 -9.37 -2.02 -14.61
N SER A 191 -10.42 -1.75 -13.83
CA SER A 191 -10.42 -0.81 -12.70
C SER A 191 -9.99 0.61 -13.10
N VAL A 192 -10.51 1.12 -14.20
CA VAL A 192 -10.23 2.49 -14.67
C VAL A 192 -10.83 3.51 -13.70
N SER A 193 -11.97 3.23 -13.07
CA SER A 193 -12.50 4.05 -11.97
C SER A 193 -11.47 4.16 -10.84
N GLY A 194 -10.90 3.02 -10.45
CA GLY A 194 -9.82 2.95 -9.45
C GLY A 194 -8.55 3.68 -9.88
N PHE A 195 -8.23 3.69 -11.17
CA PHE A 195 -7.12 4.49 -11.72
C PHE A 195 -7.34 5.99 -11.44
N PHE A 196 -8.50 6.54 -11.78
CA PHE A 196 -8.80 7.96 -11.54
C PHE A 196 -8.82 8.28 -10.04
N GLN A 197 -9.37 7.38 -9.22
CA GLN A 197 -9.42 7.54 -7.77
C GLN A 197 -8.02 7.56 -7.13
N LEU A 198 -7.09 6.73 -7.58
CA LEU A 198 -5.79 6.53 -6.93
C LEU A 198 -4.64 7.36 -7.51
N LEU A 199 -4.76 7.81 -8.76
CA LEU A 199 -3.73 8.60 -9.45
C LEU A 199 -3.27 9.86 -8.68
N PRO A 200 -4.15 10.73 -8.14
CA PRO A 200 -3.69 11.91 -7.41
C PRO A 200 -2.82 11.56 -6.21
N PHE A 201 -3.16 10.49 -5.49
CA PHE A 201 -2.40 10.04 -4.32
C PHE A 201 -1.07 9.40 -4.70
N PHE A 202 -1.02 8.64 -5.80
CA PHE A 202 0.25 8.15 -6.34
C PHE A 202 1.20 9.31 -6.69
N LEU A 203 0.68 10.34 -7.38
CA LEU A 203 1.48 11.53 -7.72
C LEU A 203 1.90 12.31 -6.46
N LEU A 204 1.04 12.41 -5.45
CA LEU A 204 1.38 13.00 -4.15
C LEU A 204 2.56 12.26 -3.50
N GLY A 205 2.52 10.93 -3.46
CA GLY A 205 3.64 10.14 -2.96
C GLY A 205 4.93 10.32 -3.77
N TYR A 206 4.81 10.41 -5.10
CA TYR A 206 5.94 10.70 -5.98
C TYR A 206 6.54 12.09 -5.69
N PHE A 207 5.69 13.09 -5.49
CA PHE A 207 6.08 14.44 -5.07
C PHE A 207 6.84 14.42 -3.73
N CYS A 208 6.30 13.74 -2.71
CA CYS A 208 6.97 13.61 -1.40
C CYS A 208 8.37 12.97 -1.50
N CYS A 209 8.55 11.98 -2.39
CA CYS A 209 9.86 11.40 -2.64
C CYS A 209 10.82 12.40 -3.33
N SER A 210 10.31 13.17 -4.29
CA SER A 210 11.10 14.20 -4.99
C SER A 210 11.55 15.33 -4.05
N ALA A 211 10.73 15.66 -3.06
CA ALA A 211 10.99 16.67 -2.04
C ALA A 211 11.99 16.21 -0.97
N SER A 212 12.07 14.90 -0.72
CA SER A 212 13.00 14.30 0.24
C SER A 212 14.46 14.20 -0.29
N ARG A 213 14.78 14.79 -1.45
CA ARG A 213 16.14 14.74 -2.01
C ARG A 213 17.03 15.79 -1.34
N PRO A 214 18.27 15.42 -0.94
CA PRO A 214 19.12 16.26 -0.09
C PRO A 214 19.57 17.58 -0.72
N ASP A 215 19.42 17.76 -2.03
CA ASP A 215 19.83 18.98 -2.73
C ASP A 215 18.86 20.16 -2.53
N ASP A 216 17.74 19.97 -1.82
CA ASP A 216 16.59 20.89 -1.90
C ASP A 216 15.89 21.18 -0.56
N VAL A 217 16.48 20.79 0.58
CA VAL A 217 15.89 21.05 1.90
C VAL A 217 16.92 21.73 2.79
N SER A 218 16.74 23.04 3.01
CA SER A 218 17.22 23.71 4.21
C SER A 218 16.48 23.12 5.43
N PRO A 219 17.17 22.52 6.42
CA PRO A 219 16.54 21.82 7.55
C PRO A 219 15.57 22.66 8.41
N ASP A 220 15.65 23.99 8.33
CA ASP A 220 14.99 24.91 9.27
C ASP A 220 13.71 25.61 8.75
N SER A 221 13.35 25.45 7.47
CA SER A 221 12.16 26.11 6.92
C SER A 221 10.93 25.21 7.01
N MET A 222 10.16 25.43 8.08
CA MET A 222 8.73 25.07 8.31
C MET A 222 8.42 23.86 9.22
N PRO A 223 8.83 23.90 10.51
CA PRO A 223 8.12 23.16 11.56
C PRO A 223 6.64 23.59 11.66
N THR A 224 6.29 24.82 11.29
CA THR A 224 4.90 25.34 11.32
C THR A 224 4.03 24.70 10.24
N GLY A 225 4.56 24.44 9.05
CA GLY A 225 3.80 23.90 7.91
C GLY A 225 3.26 22.48 8.11
N ARG A 226 3.99 21.62 8.85
CA ARG A 226 3.50 20.28 9.18
C ARG A 226 2.33 20.30 10.16
N TRP A 227 2.32 21.24 11.12
CA TRP A 227 1.23 21.37 12.09
C TRP A 227 -0.01 21.98 11.45
N THR A 228 0.14 22.93 10.51
CA THR A 228 -1.01 23.42 9.73
C THR A 228 -1.61 22.31 8.87
N LEU A 229 -0.79 21.49 8.20
CA LEU A 229 -1.28 20.31 7.48
C LEU A 229 -2.05 19.35 8.38
N LEU A 230 -1.52 19.07 9.58
CA LEU A 230 -2.20 18.20 10.55
C LEU A 230 -3.52 18.80 11.04
N ALA A 231 -3.56 20.10 11.30
CA ALA A 231 -4.78 20.80 11.71
C ALA A 231 -5.84 20.76 10.60
N VAL A 232 -5.44 20.98 9.33
CA VAL A 232 -6.33 20.86 8.17
C VAL A 232 -6.85 19.42 8.02
N ALA A 233 -5.97 18.42 8.13
CA ALA A 233 -6.36 17.01 8.08
C ALA A 233 -7.33 16.66 9.23
N GLY A 234 -7.08 17.15 10.45
CA GLY A 234 -7.97 16.97 11.59
C GLY A 234 -9.33 17.63 11.42
N GLY A 235 -9.37 18.85 10.85
CA GLY A 235 -10.62 19.54 10.53
C GLY A 235 -11.44 18.82 9.46
N LEU A 236 -10.80 18.32 8.40
CA LEU A 236 -11.47 17.52 7.37
C LEU A 236 -11.95 16.17 7.90
N LEU A 237 -11.17 15.53 8.78
CA LEU A 237 -11.59 14.29 9.44
C LEU A 237 -12.78 14.54 10.36
N ALA A 238 -12.81 15.67 11.08
CA ALA A 238 -13.96 16.07 11.87
C ALA A 238 -15.20 16.34 11.00
N ALA A 239 -15.05 16.98 9.84
CA ALA A 239 -16.14 17.16 8.89
C ALA A 239 -16.68 15.81 8.38
N ARG A 240 -15.79 14.88 8.04
CA ARG A 240 -16.17 13.51 7.67
C ARG A 240 -16.85 12.76 8.80
N ALA A 241 -16.38 12.93 10.04
CA ALA A 241 -17.01 12.35 11.21
C ALA A 241 -18.44 12.90 11.41
N VAL A 242 -18.66 14.21 11.23
CA VAL A 242 -20.01 14.79 11.30
C VAL A 242 -20.92 14.15 10.26
N GLU A 243 -20.48 14.01 9.01
CA GLU A 243 -21.26 13.33 7.97
C GLU A 243 -21.58 11.87 8.34
N VAL A 244 -20.61 11.11 8.86
CA VAL A 244 -20.80 9.70 9.22
C VAL A 244 -21.70 9.52 10.45
N PHE A 245 -21.60 10.40 11.45
CA PHE A 245 -22.35 10.30 12.72
C PHE A 245 -23.72 10.99 12.68
N THR A 246 -24.04 11.73 11.62
CA THR A 246 -25.30 12.43 11.49
C THR A 246 -26.04 11.99 10.22
N PRO A 247 -27.37 12.09 10.16
CA PRO A 247 -28.14 11.73 8.96
C PRO A 247 -28.02 12.79 7.84
N VAL A 248 -26.90 13.51 7.76
CA VAL A 248 -26.66 14.54 6.74
C VAL A 248 -26.12 13.88 5.49
N GLU A 249 -26.94 13.79 4.45
CA GLU A 249 -26.51 13.30 3.14
C GLU A 249 -25.87 14.43 2.33
N LEU A 250 -24.55 14.36 2.13
CA LEU A 250 -23.87 15.29 1.23
C LEU A 250 -24.20 14.94 -0.24
N PRO A 251 -24.30 15.94 -1.13
CA PRO A 251 -24.33 15.70 -2.56
C PRO A 251 -23.09 14.89 -2.97
N SER A 252 -23.27 13.86 -3.81
CA SER A 252 -22.19 12.92 -4.21
C SER A 252 -20.86 13.55 -4.60
N ARG A 253 -20.86 14.70 -5.29
CA ARG A 253 -19.62 15.40 -5.67
C ARG A 253 -18.92 16.05 -4.48
N LEU A 254 -19.68 16.54 -3.51
CA LEU A 254 -19.14 17.16 -2.31
C LEU A 254 -18.54 16.09 -1.38
N ASP A 255 -19.21 14.94 -1.23
CA ASP A 255 -18.66 13.77 -0.53
C ASP A 255 -17.32 13.30 -1.15
N MET A 256 -17.28 13.14 -2.48
CA MET A 256 -16.04 12.79 -3.18
C MET A 256 -14.94 13.86 -3.00
N ALA A 257 -15.31 15.14 -3.10
CA ALA A 257 -14.36 16.23 -2.91
C ALA A 257 -13.81 16.28 -1.48
N LEU A 258 -14.66 16.06 -0.47
CA LEU A 258 -14.27 15.93 0.93
C LEU A 258 -13.29 14.77 1.11
N GLY A 259 -13.58 13.61 0.50
CA GLY A 259 -12.73 12.42 0.59
C GLY A 259 -11.37 12.61 -0.07
N VAL A 260 -11.34 13.24 -1.25
CA VAL A 260 -10.09 13.58 -1.93
C VAL A 260 -9.28 14.61 -1.13
N ALA A 261 -9.93 15.64 -0.58
CA ALA A 261 -9.29 16.64 0.25
C ALA A 261 -8.72 16.02 1.54
N LEU A 262 -9.49 15.19 2.23
CA LEU A 262 -9.08 14.45 3.42
C LEU A 262 -7.92 13.49 3.10
N GLY A 263 -8.01 12.76 2.00
CA GLY A 263 -6.94 11.89 1.51
C GLY A 263 -5.64 12.67 1.27
N VAL A 264 -5.71 13.80 0.56
CA VAL A 264 -4.53 14.62 0.24
C VAL A 264 -3.91 15.21 1.51
N ALA A 265 -4.72 15.84 2.37
CA ALA A 265 -4.25 16.46 3.60
C ALA A 265 -3.75 15.41 4.62
N GLY A 266 -4.49 14.33 4.81
CA GLY A 266 -4.17 13.25 5.74
C GLY A 266 -2.92 12.48 5.33
N ILE A 267 -2.78 12.10 4.06
CA ILE A 267 -1.58 11.43 3.57
C ILE A 267 -0.37 12.37 3.61
N SER A 268 -0.53 13.64 3.22
CA SER A 268 0.55 14.62 3.34
C SER A 268 1.02 14.76 4.79
N SER A 269 0.08 14.76 5.75
CA SER A 269 0.39 14.77 7.18
C SER A 269 1.12 13.51 7.61
N LEU A 270 0.68 12.31 7.18
CA LEU A 270 1.38 11.05 7.45
C LEU A 270 2.83 11.05 6.93
N PHE A 271 3.06 11.61 5.74
CA PHE A 271 4.43 11.77 5.22
C PHE A 271 5.24 12.80 6.00
N ALA A 272 4.63 13.92 6.42
CA ALA A 272 5.28 14.97 7.20
C ALA A 272 5.70 14.49 8.60
N PHE A 273 4.93 13.57 9.21
CA PHE A 273 5.21 12.97 10.52
C PHE A 273 5.74 11.54 10.44
N ARG A 274 6.20 11.07 9.27
CA ARG A 274 6.62 9.68 9.06
C ARG A 274 7.72 9.21 10.02
N GLU A 275 8.63 10.11 10.40
CA GLU A 275 9.73 9.79 11.32
C GLU A 275 9.23 9.60 12.75
N ALA A 276 8.14 10.26 13.15
CA ALA A 276 7.49 10.04 14.45
C ALA A 276 6.71 8.71 14.50
N ILE A 277 6.23 8.24 13.35
CA ILE A 277 5.53 6.95 13.19
C ILE A 277 6.54 5.79 13.00
N ALA A 278 7.82 6.09 12.78
CA ALA A 278 8.83 5.10 12.49
C ALA A 278 9.01 4.12 13.66
N TRP A 279 8.49 2.91 13.49
CA TRP A 279 8.47 1.89 14.55
C TRP A 279 8.83 0.52 13.98
N ARG A 280 9.79 -0.18 14.60
CA ARG A 280 10.36 -1.42 14.05
C ARG A 280 9.34 -2.54 13.80
N PRO A 281 8.41 -2.87 14.73
CA PRO A 281 7.38 -3.88 14.48
C PRO A 281 6.49 -3.52 13.29
N LEU A 282 6.17 -2.24 13.14
CA LEU A 282 5.34 -1.74 12.07
C LEU A 282 6.07 -1.76 10.71
N ALA A 283 7.36 -1.41 10.70
CA ALA A 283 8.21 -1.56 9.53
C ALA A 283 8.39 -3.02 9.12
N TRP A 284 8.53 -3.91 10.10
CA TRP A 284 8.58 -5.36 9.85
C TRP A 284 7.27 -5.85 9.23
N LEU A 285 6.12 -5.42 9.73
CA LEU A 285 4.84 -5.74 9.12
C LEU A 285 4.71 -5.16 7.70
N GLY A 286 5.17 -3.92 7.51
CA GLY A 286 5.19 -3.23 6.22
C GLY A 286 6.09 -3.88 5.17
N TYR A 287 7.07 -4.69 5.57
CA TYR A 287 7.83 -5.55 4.65
C TYR A 287 6.89 -6.51 3.90
N PHE A 288 6.00 -7.17 4.64
CA PHE A 288 5.05 -8.18 4.15
C PHE A 288 3.78 -7.56 3.56
N SER A 289 3.68 -6.23 3.46
CA SER A 289 2.44 -5.53 3.08
C SER A 289 1.85 -6.05 1.77
N PHE A 290 2.68 -6.46 0.81
CA PHE A 290 2.20 -6.97 -0.48
C PHE A 290 1.62 -8.39 -0.38
N ALA A 291 2.28 -9.29 0.35
CA ALA A 291 1.74 -10.64 0.58
C ALA A 291 0.45 -10.60 1.40
N ILE A 292 0.42 -9.78 2.45
CA ILE A 292 -0.79 -9.56 3.25
C ILE A 292 -1.90 -9.00 2.36
N TYR A 293 -1.62 -7.99 1.55
CA TYR A 293 -2.61 -7.42 0.63
C TYR A 293 -3.25 -8.49 -0.25
N LEU A 294 -2.44 -9.39 -0.83
CA LEU A 294 -2.94 -10.43 -1.73
C LEU A 294 -3.73 -11.51 -1.00
N LEU A 295 -3.25 -11.94 0.16
CA LEU A 295 -3.67 -13.21 0.76
C LEU A 295 -4.54 -13.07 2.02
N HIS A 296 -4.73 -11.85 2.56
CA HIS A 296 -5.42 -11.67 3.85
C HIS A 296 -6.82 -12.26 3.88
N ILE A 297 -7.58 -12.27 2.77
CA ILE A 297 -8.93 -12.86 2.75
C ILE A 297 -8.90 -14.37 3.04
N PHE A 298 -7.88 -15.09 2.56
CA PHE A 298 -7.73 -16.52 2.86
C PHE A 298 -7.41 -16.80 4.33
N GLY A 299 -7.01 -15.78 5.10
CA GLY A 299 -6.87 -15.89 6.55
C GLY A 299 -8.09 -15.38 7.30
N ALA A 300 -8.54 -14.17 6.98
CA ALA A 300 -9.60 -13.48 7.68
C ALA A 300 -10.96 -14.16 7.53
N ALA A 301 -11.34 -14.57 6.31
CA ALA A 301 -12.67 -15.15 6.07
C ALA A 301 -12.85 -16.53 6.73
N PRO A 302 -11.93 -17.50 6.60
CA PRO A 302 -12.04 -18.78 7.32
C PRO A 302 -11.99 -18.62 8.83
N ALA A 303 -11.12 -17.74 9.35
CA ALA A 303 -11.02 -17.51 10.79
C ALA A 303 -12.33 -16.95 11.35
N ARG A 304 -12.93 -15.98 10.66
CA ARG A 304 -14.26 -15.46 10.99
C ARG A 304 -15.32 -16.57 11.00
N MET A 305 -15.36 -17.39 9.96
CA MET A 305 -16.31 -18.51 9.85
C MET A 305 -16.12 -19.54 10.97
N ALA A 306 -14.88 -19.86 11.31
CA ALA A 306 -14.57 -20.77 12.41
C ALA A 306 -15.09 -20.21 13.75
N VAL A 307 -14.85 -18.94 14.04
CA VAL A 307 -15.32 -18.31 15.29
C VAL A 307 -16.84 -18.25 15.35
N MET A 308 -17.50 -17.76 14.29
CA MET A 308 -18.95 -17.55 14.30
C MET A 308 -19.74 -18.86 14.18
N ARG A 309 -19.36 -19.76 13.26
CA ARG A 309 -20.16 -20.95 12.93
C ARG A 309 -19.70 -22.23 13.63
N VAL A 310 -18.40 -22.39 13.88
CA VAL A 310 -17.86 -23.62 14.49
C VAL A 310 -17.80 -23.49 16.01
N LEU A 311 -17.30 -22.36 16.51
CA LEU A 311 -17.21 -22.09 17.95
C LEU A 311 -18.48 -21.46 18.53
N GLY A 312 -19.39 -20.95 17.68
CA GLY A 312 -20.64 -20.33 18.12
C GLY A 312 -20.44 -19.04 18.92
N ILE A 313 -19.35 -18.32 18.71
CA ILE A 313 -19.05 -17.07 19.42
C ILE A 313 -19.66 -15.90 18.65
N GLU A 314 -20.60 -15.20 19.29
CA GLU A 314 -21.33 -14.06 18.71
C GLU A 314 -20.69 -12.69 19.00
N SER A 315 -19.57 -12.65 19.74
CA SER A 315 -18.91 -11.39 20.08
C SER A 315 -18.15 -10.80 18.88
N ASP A 316 -18.65 -9.69 18.34
CA ASP A 316 -18.00 -8.94 17.25
C ASP A 316 -16.54 -8.60 17.54
N ALA A 317 -16.21 -8.25 18.79
CA ALA A 317 -14.84 -7.92 19.18
C ALA A 317 -13.90 -9.13 19.07
N VAL A 318 -14.37 -10.31 19.49
CA VAL A 318 -13.59 -11.55 19.38
C VAL A 318 -13.42 -11.93 17.92
N VAL A 319 -14.51 -11.86 17.14
CA VAL A 319 -14.50 -12.14 15.70
C VAL A 319 -13.52 -11.21 14.99
N PHE A 320 -13.57 -9.90 15.29
CA PHE A 320 -12.68 -8.89 14.72
C PHE A 320 -11.21 -9.19 15.01
N VAL A 321 -10.86 -9.40 16.29
CA VAL A 321 -9.47 -9.63 16.70
C VAL A 321 -8.93 -10.90 16.06
N VAL A 322 -9.68 -12.00 16.10
CA VAL A 322 -9.25 -13.28 15.52
C VAL A 322 -9.09 -13.18 14.01
N ALA A 323 -10.07 -12.59 13.31
CA ALA A 323 -10.01 -12.44 11.86
C ALA A 323 -8.91 -11.46 11.40
N LEU A 324 -8.68 -10.37 12.14
CA LEU A 324 -7.59 -9.42 11.89
C LEU A 324 -6.23 -10.10 12.08
N VAL A 325 -6.03 -10.80 13.21
CA VAL A 325 -4.77 -11.51 13.49
C VAL A 325 -4.53 -12.59 12.45
N ALA A 326 -5.53 -13.40 12.11
CA ALA A 326 -5.41 -14.43 11.07
C ALA A 326 -5.13 -13.82 9.69
N GLY A 327 -5.81 -12.73 9.33
CA GLY A 327 -5.62 -12.00 8.08
C GLY A 327 -4.23 -11.37 7.93
N LEU A 328 -3.57 -11.02 9.04
CA LEU A 328 -2.18 -10.54 9.04
C LEU A 328 -1.17 -11.69 9.11
N ALA A 329 -1.36 -12.63 10.03
CA ALA A 329 -0.38 -13.66 10.35
C ALA A 329 -0.26 -14.76 9.29
N LEU A 330 -1.38 -15.22 8.71
CA LEU A 330 -1.36 -16.32 7.75
C LEU A 330 -0.65 -15.97 6.43
N PRO A 331 -0.84 -14.77 5.83
CA PRO A 331 -0.03 -14.34 4.70
C PRO A 331 1.47 -14.24 5.00
N ILE A 332 1.84 -13.78 6.21
CA ILE A 332 3.23 -13.72 6.64
C ILE A 332 3.81 -15.14 6.74
N LEU A 333 3.07 -16.05 7.37
CA LEU A 333 3.46 -17.45 7.47
C LEU A 333 3.67 -18.04 6.07
N PHE A 334 2.74 -17.81 5.14
CA PHE A 334 2.84 -18.25 3.75
C PHE A 334 4.10 -17.72 3.06
N GLU A 335 4.41 -16.42 3.17
CA GLU A 335 5.61 -15.85 2.56
C GLU A 335 6.90 -16.41 3.18
N VAL A 336 6.93 -16.61 4.50
CA VAL A 336 8.12 -17.12 5.20
C VAL A 336 8.39 -18.60 4.90
N THR A 337 7.34 -19.42 4.76
CA THR A 337 7.46 -20.87 4.50
C THR A 337 7.60 -21.17 3.02
N PHE A 338 6.67 -20.69 2.19
CA PHE A 338 6.59 -21.03 0.77
C PHE A 338 7.26 -19.99 -0.14
N GLY A 339 7.44 -18.75 0.32
CA GLY A 339 8.11 -17.70 -0.46
C GLY A 339 9.59 -17.98 -0.74
N ARG A 340 10.20 -19.00 -0.13
CA ARG A 340 11.54 -19.50 -0.49
C ARG A 340 11.53 -20.31 -1.80
N ILE A 341 10.38 -20.87 -2.17
CA ILE A 341 10.21 -21.65 -3.40
C ILE A 341 10.03 -20.68 -4.57
N ARG A 342 10.94 -20.77 -5.56
CA ARG A 342 11.04 -19.80 -6.65
C ARG A 342 9.73 -19.60 -7.42
N TRP A 343 9.04 -20.68 -7.77
CA TRP A 343 7.80 -20.60 -8.55
C TRP A 343 6.64 -20.05 -7.73
N ILE A 344 6.53 -20.38 -6.44
CA ILE A 344 5.47 -19.84 -5.56
C ILE A 344 5.68 -18.35 -5.33
N SER A 345 6.90 -17.93 -5.00
CA SER A 345 7.24 -16.51 -4.83
C SER A 345 6.98 -15.70 -6.10
N TRP A 346 7.21 -16.31 -7.27
CA TRP A 346 6.98 -15.65 -8.54
C TRP A 346 5.50 -15.57 -8.90
N ALA A 347 4.78 -16.68 -8.76
CA ALA A 347 3.36 -16.77 -9.07
C ALA A 347 2.52 -15.94 -8.11
N PHE A 348 2.54 -16.26 -6.81
CA PHE A 348 1.67 -15.66 -5.82
C PHE A 348 2.15 -14.29 -5.36
N LEU A 349 3.45 -14.04 -5.28
CA LEU A 349 3.99 -12.81 -4.68
C LEU A 349 4.67 -11.87 -5.69
N GLY A 350 4.77 -12.27 -6.96
CA GLY A 350 5.35 -11.44 -8.02
C GLY A 350 6.80 -11.00 -7.78
N GLN A 351 7.50 -11.64 -6.85
CA GLN A 351 8.79 -11.20 -6.32
C GLN A 351 9.86 -12.29 -6.33
N LYS A 352 11.10 -11.87 -6.08
CA LYS A 352 12.23 -12.81 -5.88
C LYS A 352 12.00 -13.61 -4.59
N PRO A 353 12.58 -14.83 -4.48
CA PRO A 353 12.46 -15.65 -3.29
C PRO A 353 12.75 -14.86 -2.00
N TYR A 354 11.97 -15.15 -0.97
CA TYR A 354 12.02 -14.48 0.32
C TYR A 354 13.43 -14.49 0.91
N VAL A 355 13.86 -13.31 1.38
CA VAL A 355 15.09 -13.11 2.14
C VAL A 355 14.75 -12.28 3.37
N ARG A 356 15.28 -12.66 4.54
CA ARG A 356 15.03 -11.92 5.80
C ARG A 356 15.37 -10.44 5.62
N PRO A 357 14.47 -9.52 6.01
CA PRO A 357 14.76 -8.09 5.93
C PRO A 357 15.89 -7.69 6.88
N THR A 358 16.64 -6.67 6.47
CA THR A 358 17.70 -6.01 7.24
C THR A 358 17.50 -4.51 7.14
N TRP A 359 17.47 -3.81 8.27
CA TRP A 359 17.40 -2.36 8.33
C TRP A 359 18.78 -1.76 8.64
N PRO A 360 19.05 -0.49 8.29
CA PRO A 360 20.36 0.15 8.50
C PRO A 360 20.92 0.05 9.93
N ALA A 361 20.04 0.04 10.95
CA ALA A 361 20.44 -0.15 12.34
C ALA A 361 21.03 -1.55 12.62
N ASP A 362 20.62 -2.57 11.87
CA ASP A 362 21.15 -3.93 11.98
C ASP A 362 22.55 -4.03 11.36
N ASP A 363 22.82 -3.25 10.31
CA ASP A 363 24.12 -3.19 9.64
C ASP A 363 25.18 -2.52 10.51
N GLU A 364 24.81 -1.51 11.30
CA GLU A 364 25.75 -0.86 12.21
C GLU A 364 26.15 -1.79 13.36
N HIS A 365 25.20 -2.54 13.94
CA HIS A 365 25.50 -3.54 14.94
C HIS A 365 26.33 -4.71 14.37
N ARG A 366 26.05 -5.15 13.13
CA ARG A 366 26.86 -6.18 12.44
C ARG A 366 28.27 -5.70 12.11
N ARG A 367 28.45 -4.44 11.74
CA ARG A 367 29.78 -3.85 11.50
C ARG A 367 30.58 -3.73 12.79
N ARG A 368 29.94 -3.34 13.90
CA ARG A 368 30.58 -3.28 15.23
C ARG A 368 30.95 -4.68 15.75
N SER A 369 30.10 -5.69 15.55
CA SER A 369 30.41 -7.07 15.93
C SER A 369 31.48 -7.71 15.03
N ALA A 370 31.48 -7.43 13.73
CA ALA A 370 32.52 -7.90 12.82
C ALA A 370 33.89 -7.21 13.08
N GLY A 371 33.89 -5.91 13.36
CA GLY A 371 35.10 -5.16 13.71
C GLY A 371 35.74 -5.62 15.02
N SER A 372 34.93 -5.91 16.05
CA SER A 372 35.41 -6.45 17.32
C SER A 372 35.91 -7.90 17.21
N ALA A 373 35.31 -8.73 16.34
CA ALA A 373 35.81 -10.07 16.05
C ALA A 373 37.17 -10.04 15.32
N GLN A 374 37.38 -9.07 14.41
CA GLN A 374 38.63 -8.90 13.67
C GLN A 374 39.75 -8.31 14.53
N GLN A 375 39.44 -7.45 15.50
CA GLN A 375 40.41 -7.01 16.51
C GLN A 375 40.82 -8.13 17.47
N ARG A 376 39.88 -9.02 17.86
CA ARG A 376 40.20 -10.18 18.72
C ARG A 376 41.05 -11.24 18.00
N SER A 377 40.88 -11.42 16.70
CA SER A 377 41.72 -12.34 15.92
C SER A 377 43.11 -11.78 15.59
N ALA A 378 43.24 -10.45 15.46
CA ALA A 378 44.53 -9.78 15.32
C ALA A 378 45.35 -9.82 16.62
N GLY A 379 44.72 -9.62 17.78
CA GLY A 379 45.40 -9.73 19.09
C GLY A 379 45.96 -11.14 19.36
N ARG A 380 45.18 -12.19 19.06
CA ARG A 380 45.64 -13.58 19.23
C ARG A 380 46.76 -14.03 18.28
N ARG A 381 47.04 -13.29 17.21
CA ARG A 381 48.17 -13.55 16.29
C ARG A 381 49.43 -12.77 16.66
N ALA A 382 49.34 -11.81 17.57
CA ALA A 382 50.49 -11.08 18.11
C ALA A 382 51.06 -11.74 19.38
N ASP A 383 50.25 -12.56 20.06
CA ASP A 383 50.61 -13.28 21.28
C ASP A 383 51.07 -14.75 21.03
N ALA A 384 51.24 -15.14 19.78
CA ALA A 384 51.76 -16.44 19.33
C ALA A 384 52.91 -16.22 18.36
#